data_AF-A0A1E3NVL8-F1
#
_entry.id   AF-A0A1E3NVL8-F1
#
_cell.length_a   1.000
_cell.length_b   1.000
_cell.length_c   1.000
_cell.angle_alpha   90.00
_cell.angle_beta   90.00
_cell.angle_gamma   90.00
#
_symmetry.space_group_name_H-M   'P 1'
#
loop_
_entity.id
_entity.type
_entity.pdbx_description
1 polymer ?
#
loop_
_entity_poly.entity_id
_entity_poly.type
_entity_poly.pdbx_seq_one_letter_code
_entity_poly.pdbx_strand_id
1 'polypeptide(L)'
;MTGCEIQPPKIPGNYSARTQKRWSSTSSRNSFGSTTIDGVHAHLSPNHIFPAQLYSTESGRLFHAGKVLIALVGLPARGKTHLAVSITRYLRWLGVKTHAFHVGDYRRKTYANFEDDIPQDYFKAVPNTERGVELRQKILDDCLSDVTRFLEDEKGQVAIYDALNALPKDRLELQEMFSKKNIKVLFIESIVDDEDLIAKNVANAASSPDYKGWDPKLAKKDYLERIKANAPIYIKMNEGKEDETHLSYVKFVNFGEKLVMNNSQYGYLINRIVFFLMNSKIKSGCVYFARCGKSDLDKYIDDEQLNKSGLEFSEKLSSRLLNYISRRKKLEKKPSYVNTITLESTGSSLNSSSEALNNLGKHEVRQPPRADGSSDDSFVVWTATRKRTSATANPFRKRGITVRERYQLNQLNPGEIADLSLDEIKQRFPDDYKQDQKDPYHHRYPRAESYHDLAVRMEPLLLEMERMSGDILIIAHESVLAVLYGYLMACSCYDIPSLEFPRNEIVEISYTPYENKATRIQMEGVDP
;
A
#
# COMPACT_ATOMS: atom_id res chain seq x y z
N MET A 1 21.00 54.24 -35.40
CA MET A 1 19.82 54.02 -34.53
C MET A 1 19.24 52.67 -34.88
N THR A 2 19.52 51.65 -34.08
CA THR A 2 18.91 50.33 -34.17
C THR A 2 18.48 49.97 -32.76
N GLY A 3 17.16 49.94 -32.55
CA GLY A 3 16.52 49.86 -31.25
C GLY A 3 16.83 48.55 -30.54
N CYS A 4 17.22 48.65 -29.26
CA CYS A 4 17.05 47.54 -28.33
C CYS A 4 15.55 47.34 -28.11
N GLU A 5 14.99 46.30 -28.70
CA GLU A 5 13.67 45.80 -28.30
C GLU A 5 13.76 45.28 -26.86
N ILE A 6 13.10 46.01 -25.95
CA ILE A 6 12.88 45.54 -24.58
C ILE A 6 11.88 44.39 -24.69
N GLN A 7 12.34 43.17 -24.40
CA GLN A 7 11.44 42.01 -24.30
C GLN A 7 10.35 42.31 -23.26
N PRO A 8 9.06 42.06 -23.56
CA PRO A 8 8.00 42.25 -22.59
C PRO A 8 8.21 41.32 -21.39
N PRO A 9 7.77 41.72 -20.19
CA PRO A 9 7.96 40.92 -18.98
C PRO A 9 7.31 39.54 -19.16
N LYS A 10 8.11 38.49 -18.98
CA LYS A 10 7.62 37.11 -18.96
C LYS A 10 6.61 36.97 -17.81
N ILE A 11 5.38 36.60 -18.15
CA ILE A 11 4.34 36.23 -17.19
C ILE A 11 4.93 35.15 -16.25
N PRO A 12 4.79 35.26 -14.92
CA PRO A 12 5.27 34.25 -13.99
C PRO A 12 4.36 33.00 -14.07
N GLY A 13 4.52 32.23 -15.14
CA GLY A 13 4.00 30.87 -15.25
C GLY A 13 4.98 29.89 -14.59
N ASN A 14 4.46 28.86 -13.94
CA ASN A 14 5.23 27.77 -13.35
C ASN A 14 6.31 27.24 -14.32
N TYR A 15 7.57 27.59 -14.07
CA TYR A 15 8.74 27.11 -14.82
C TYR A 15 9.06 25.61 -14.60
N SER A 16 8.19 24.89 -13.88
CA SER A 16 8.21 23.42 -13.77
C SER A 16 7.51 22.71 -14.94
N ALA A 17 7.04 23.45 -15.95
CA ALA A 17 6.42 22.88 -17.14
C ALA A 17 7.42 22.10 -18.01
N ARG A 18 7.45 20.78 -17.77
CA ARG A 18 8.04 19.76 -18.67
C ARG A 18 7.67 20.02 -20.13
N THR A 19 8.66 19.92 -21.02
CA THR A 19 8.52 20.03 -22.49
C THR A 19 8.01 18.74 -23.16
N GLN A 20 7.82 17.65 -22.42
CA GLN A 20 7.31 16.38 -22.96
C GLN A 20 5.79 16.38 -23.04
N LYS A 21 5.26 15.76 -24.10
CA LYS A 21 3.82 15.61 -24.38
C LYS A 21 3.14 14.88 -23.20
N ARG A 22 2.42 15.61 -22.36
CA ARG A 22 1.68 15.11 -21.16
C ARG A 22 0.52 14.15 -21.48
N TRP A 23 0.29 13.86 -22.77
CA TRP A 23 -0.98 13.35 -23.30
C TRP A 23 -0.74 12.18 -24.25
N SER A 24 -1.26 11.00 -23.92
CA SER A 24 -1.75 10.10 -24.97
C SER A 24 -3.18 10.52 -25.30
N SER A 25 -3.53 10.55 -26.57
CA SER A 25 -4.90 10.80 -27.05
C SER A 25 -5.84 9.62 -26.78
N THR A 26 -5.47 8.71 -25.88
CA THR A 26 -6.09 7.40 -25.73
C THR A 26 -6.05 6.98 -24.26
N SER A 27 -6.72 7.75 -23.41
CA SER A 27 -7.29 7.19 -22.19
C SER A 27 -8.78 7.08 -22.43
N SER A 28 -9.25 5.90 -22.80
CA SER A 28 -10.66 5.57 -22.62
C SER A 28 -10.99 5.87 -21.16
N ARG A 29 -11.92 6.80 -20.92
CA ARG A 29 -12.50 7.00 -19.58
C ARG A 29 -13.17 5.69 -19.22
N ASN A 30 -12.46 4.80 -18.52
CA ASN A 30 -13.09 3.64 -17.92
C ASN A 30 -14.02 4.18 -16.85
N SER A 31 -15.32 3.98 -17.03
CA SER A 31 -16.31 4.21 -15.98
C SER A 31 -15.89 3.38 -14.77
N PHE A 32 -15.42 4.03 -13.71
CA PHE A 32 -14.94 3.38 -12.51
C PHE A 32 -16.11 2.87 -11.67
N GLY A 33 -16.66 1.75 -12.10
CA GLY A 33 -17.34 0.80 -11.25
C GLY A 33 -16.69 -0.56 -11.47
N SER A 34 -16.39 -1.30 -10.39
CA SER A 34 -16.16 -2.75 -10.43
C SER A 34 -14.72 -3.33 -10.45
N THR A 35 -13.66 -2.65 -10.03
CA THR A 35 -12.44 -3.38 -9.60
C THR A 35 -12.38 -3.47 -8.08
N THR A 36 -12.66 -4.67 -7.58
CA THR A 36 -12.57 -5.02 -6.15
C THR A 36 -11.14 -5.27 -5.69
N ILE A 37 -10.17 -5.29 -6.61
CA ILE A 37 -8.76 -5.61 -6.39
C ILE A 37 -7.90 -4.43 -6.84
N ASP A 38 -6.78 -4.19 -6.15
CA ASP A 38 -5.86 -3.10 -6.47
C ASP A 38 -5.07 -3.27 -7.78
N GLY A 39 -4.50 -2.17 -8.27
CA GLY A 39 -3.67 -2.11 -9.47
C GLY A 39 -2.18 -2.38 -9.23
N VAL A 40 -1.76 -2.96 -8.09
CA VAL A 40 -0.32 -3.04 -7.75
C VAL A 40 0.47 -3.94 -8.72
N HIS A 41 -0.20 -4.93 -9.31
CA HIS A 41 0.38 -5.84 -10.31
C HIS A 41 0.14 -5.40 -11.76
N ALA A 42 -0.61 -4.30 -11.97
CA ALA A 42 -0.92 -3.83 -13.31
C ALA A 42 0.36 -3.45 -14.09
N HIS A 43 0.36 -3.75 -15.39
CA HIS A 43 1.41 -3.33 -16.28
C HIS A 43 1.33 -1.82 -16.51
N LEU A 44 2.43 -1.12 -16.25
CA LEU A 44 2.47 0.34 -16.34
C LEU A 44 2.83 0.76 -17.77
N SER A 45 2.06 1.69 -18.34
CA SER A 45 2.44 2.28 -19.62
C SER A 45 3.73 3.10 -19.49
N PRO A 46 4.51 3.29 -20.57
CA PRO A 46 5.71 4.12 -20.54
C PRO A 46 5.46 5.57 -20.09
N ASN A 47 4.25 6.07 -20.34
CA ASN A 47 3.82 7.44 -20.01
C ASN A 47 2.99 7.50 -18.72
N HIS A 48 2.96 6.43 -17.93
CA HIS A 48 2.21 6.42 -16.68
C HIS A 48 2.75 7.47 -15.71
N ILE A 49 1.88 8.37 -15.27
CA ILE A 49 2.19 9.37 -14.26
C ILE A 49 1.62 8.88 -12.93
N PHE A 50 2.47 8.95 -11.92
CA PHE A 50 2.11 8.51 -10.59
C PHE A 50 1.58 9.68 -9.74
N PRO A 51 0.74 9.40 -8.74
CA PRO A 51 0.03 10.44 -8.00
C PRO A 51 0.93 11.48 -7.30
N ALA A 52 1.94 11.07 -6.51
CA ALA A 52 2.76 12.00 -5.72
C ALA A 52 4.18 12.17 -6.30
N GLN A 53 4.31 12.15 -7.62
CA GLN A 53 5.60 12.31 -8.29
C GLN A 53 6.20 13.71 -8.05
N LEU A 54 7.27 13.81 -7.26
CA LEU A 54 7.87 15.10 -6.90
C LEU A 54 8.50 15.85 -8.09
N TYR A 55 9.25 15.14 -8.92
CA TYR A 55 9.78 15.63 -10.20
C TYR A 55 10.14 14.44 -11.07
N SER A 56 10.60 14.65 -12.30
CA SER A 56 11.20 13.55 -13.07
C SER A 56 12.17 14.12 -14.09
N THR A 57 13.34 13.49 -14.22
CA THR A 57 14.41 13.94 -15.12
C THR A 57 14.02 13.74 -16.58
N GLU A 58 14.85 14.22 -17.52
CA GLU A 58 14.65 13.98 -18.96
C GLU A 58 14.59 12.47 -19.30
N SER A 59 15.33 11.65 -18.55
CA SER A 59 15.30 10.18 -18.66
C SER A 59 14.03 9.54 -18.08
N GLY A 60 13.12 10.31 -17.49
CA GLY A 60 11.90 9.81 -16.85
C GLY A 60 12.11 9.23 -15.45
N ARG A 61 13.35 9.23 -14.94
CA ARG A 61 13.72 8.70 -13.62
C ARG A 61 13.68 9.78 -12.55
N LEU A 62 13.45 9.38 -11.32
CA LEU A 62 13.51 10.25 -10.15
C LEU A 62 14.94 10.23 -9.55
N PHE A 63 15.42 11.37 -9.05
CA PHE A 63 16.57 11.49 -8.14
C PHE A 63 18.00 11.19 -8.63
N HIS A 64 18.30 11.09 -9.94
CA HIS A 64 19.64 10.64 -10.42
C HIS A 64 20.11 9.31 -9.77
N ALA A 65 19.22 8.58 -9.09
CA ALA A 65 19.58 7.53 -8.13
C ALA A 65 20.13 6.26 -8.80
N GLY A 66 20.04 6.18 -10.12
CA GLY A 66 20.35 5.01 -10.93
C GLY A 66 19.19 4.01 -10.98
N LYS A 67 19.49 2.85 -11.54
CA LYS A 67 18.61 1.66 -11.54
C LYS A 67 18.89 0.86 -10.26
N VAL A 68 17.85 0.35 -9.61
CA VAL A 68 17.98 -0.46 -8.39
C VAL A 68 17.25 -1.80 -8.58
N LEU A 69 17.92 -2.89 -8.23
CA LEU A 69 17.32 -4.19 -8.00
C LEU A 69 17.20 -4.40 -6.48
N ILE A 70 15.99 -4.65 -6.01
CA ILE A 70 15.74 -5.12 -4.65
C ILE A 70 15.58 -6.63 -4.70
N ALA A 71 16.52 -7.38 -4.13
CA ALA A 71 16.44 -8.84 -4.06
C ALA A 71 15.95 -9.27 -2.68
N LEU A 72 14.78 -9.89 -2.60
CA LEU A 72 14.27 -10.39 -1.32
C LEU A 72 14.97 -11.69 -0.94
N VAL A 73 15.30 -11.84 0.34
CA VAL A 73 16.00 -13.01 0.89
C VAL A 73 15.21 -13.54 2.08
N GLY A 74 15.16 -14.87 2.23
CA GLY A 74 14.63 -15.51 3.43
C GLY A 74 13.68 -16.67 3.14
N LEU A 75 13.42 -17.47 4.16
CA LEU A 75 12.60 -18.68 4.06
C LEU A 75 11.15 -18.40 3.58
N PRO A 76 10.42 -19.43 3.09
CA PRO A 76 8.99 -19.33 2.86
C PRO A 76 8.23 -18.93 4.15
N ALA A 77 7.05 -18.31 4.03
CA ALA A 77 6.27 -17.71 5.13
C ALA A 77 7.01 -16.67 5.99
N ARG A 78 8.05 -16.01 5.46
CA ARG A 78 8.70 -14.86 6.11
C ARG A 78 8.20 -13.50 5.61
N GLY A 79 7.06 -13.44 4.92
CA GLY A 79 6.46 -12.16 4.52
C GLY A 79 7.08 -11.44 3.32
N LYS A 80 7.97 -12.09 2.57
CA LYS A 80 8.65 -11.50 1.39
C LYS A 80 7.68 -10.92 0.37
N THR A 81 6.67 -11.67 -0.04
CA THR A 81 5.67 -11.21 -1.02
C THR A 81 4.89 -9.98 -0.53
N HIS A 82 4.46 -9.97 0.74
CA HIS A 82 3.85 -8.79 1.35
C HIS A 82 4.79 -7.58 1.27
N LEU A 83 6.06 -7.77 1.62
CA LEU A 83 7.07 -6.73 1.57
C LEU A 83 7.29 -6.19 0.14
N ALA A 84 7.40 -7.07 -0.86
CA ALA A 84 7.52 -6.68 -2.26
C ALA A 84 6.35 -5.82 -2.72
N VAL A 85 5.12 -6.23 -2.39
CA VAL A 85 3.90 -5.52 -2.79
C VAL A 85 3.79 -4.17 -2.09
N SER A 86 4.02 -4.11 -0.77
CA SER A 86 3.98 -2.86 0.01
C SER A 86 5.04 -1.86 -0.47
N ILE A 87 6.28 -2.30 -0.70
CA ILE A 87 7.34 -1.42 -1.23
C ILE A 87 6.97 -0.95 -2.64
N THR A 88 6.43 -1.82 -3.49
CA THR A 88 6.01 -1.45 -4.85
C THR A 88 4.96 -0.35 -4.83
N ARG A 89 3.91 -0.49 -3.99
CA ARG A 89 2.86 0.51 -3.85
C ARG A 89 3.42 1.86 -3.38
N TYR A 90 4.27 1.84 -2.35
CA TYR A 90 4.91 3.05 -1.83
C TYR A 90 5.81 3.74 -2.85
N LEU A 91 6.69 2.99 -3.52
CA LEU A 91 7.60 3.58 -4.51
C LEU A 91 6.86 4.12 -5.73
N ARG A 92 5.82 3.41 -6.19
CA ARG A 92 4.92 3.92 -7.24
C ARG A 92 4.26 5.21 -6.81
N TRP A 93 3.74 5.29 -5.57
CA TRP A 93 3.16 6.53 -5.05
C TRP A 93 4.12 7.72 -5.15
N LEU A 94 5.38 7.55 -4.75
CA LEU A 94 6.44 8.58 -4.84
C LEU A 94 6.84 8.94 -6.27
N GLY A 95 6.31 8.23 -7.26
CA GLY A 95 6.57 8.44 -8.67
C GLY A 95 7.69 7.61 -9.27
N VAL A 96 8.18 6.61 -8.54
CA VAL A 96 9.26 5.74 -8.98
C VAL A 96 8.68 4.56 -9.75
N LYS A 97 9.09 4.42 -11.02
CA LYS A 97 8.65 3.31 -11.87
C LYS A 97 9.17 1.97 -11.32
N THR A 98 8.29 1.27 -10.61
CA THR A 98 8.61 0.08 -9.82
C THR A 98 7.73 -1.11 -10.21
N HIS A 99 8.32 -2.29 -10.31
CA HIS A 99 7.59 -3.54 -10.55
C HIS A 99 8.14 -4.68 -9.69
N ALA A 100 7.25 -5.49 -9.13
CA ALA A 100 7.59 -6.69 -8.39
C ALA A 100 7.51 -7.92 -9.32
N PHE A 101 8.57 -8.70 -9.33
CA PHE A 101 8.73 -9.92 -10.10
C PHE A 101 8.73 -11.08 -9.12
N HIS A 102 7.60 -11.78 -9.02
CA HIS A 102 7.46 -12.93 -8.16
C HIS A 102 7.83 -14.20 -8.93
N VAL A 103 8.88 -14.90 -8.52
CA VAL A 103 9.28 -16.17 -9.17
C VAL A 103 8.13 -17.20 -9.16
N GLY A 104 7.24 -17.12 -8.17
CA GLY A 104 6.02 -17.91 -8.12
C GLY A 104 5.08 -17.69 -9.32
N ASP A 105 4.98 -16.49 -9.88
CA ASP A 105 4.16 -16.22 -11.07
C ASP A 105 4.73 -16.87 -12.33
N TYR A 106 6.05 -16.80 -12.50
CA TYR A 106 6.74 -17.45 -13.61
C TYR A 106 6.53 -18.95 -13.56
N ARG A 107 6.72 -19.54 -12.37
CA ARG A 107 6.42 -20.95 -12.13
C ARG A 107 4.96 -21.29 -12.48
N ARG A 108 3.98 -20.51 -12.01
CA ARG A 108 2.54 -20.70 -12.33
C ARG A 108 2.24 -20.63 -13.82
N LYS A 109 2.87 -19.71 -14.55
CA LYS A 109 2.76 -19.63 -16.02
C LYS A 109 3.37 -20.86 -16.69
N THR A 110 4.48 -21.38 -16.17
CA THR A 110 5.06 -22.64 -16.65
C THR A 110 4.09 -23.80 -16.42
N TYR A 111 3.50 -23.95 -15.22
CA TYR A 111 2.46 -24.98 -14.97
C TYR A 111 1.31 -24.93 -15.98
N ALA A 112 0.81 -23.74 -16.32
CA ALA A 112 -0.32 -23.61 -17.23
C ALA A 112 0.00 -24.07 -18.67
N ASN A 113 1.28 -24.09 -19.04
CA ASN A 113 1.75 -24.41 -20.38
C ASN A 113 2.32 -25.84 -20.52
N PHE A 114 2.52 -26.56 -19.40
CA PHE A 114 3.08 -27.92 -19.39
C PHE A 114 2.05 -28.88 -18.75
N GLU A 115 1.79 -30.01 -19.41
CA GLU A 115 0.87 -31.05 -18.89
C GLU A 115 1.46 -31.86 -17.72
N ASP A 116 2.78 -31.80 -17.51
CA ASP A 116 3.47 -32.54 -16.47
C ASP A 116 3.48 -31.82 -15.11
N ASP A 117 3.32 -32.59 -14.04
CA ASP A 117 3.51 -32.13 -12.66
C ASP A 117 4.95 -31.62 -12.42
N ILE A 118 5.09 -30.51 -11.67
CA ILE A 118 6.41 -30.02 -11.27
C ILE A 118 7.06 -31.02 -10.30
N PRO A 119 8.35 -31.36 -10.52
CA PRO A 119 9.11 -32.18 -9.59
C PRO A 119 9.03 -31.65 -8.16
N GLN A 120 8.72 -32.51 -7.19
CA GLN A 120 8.57 -32.07 -5.78
C GLN A 120 9.84 -31.42 -5.21
N ASP A 121 11.01 -31.76 -5.75
CA ASP A 121 12.28 -31.19 -5.36
C ASP A 121 12.55 -29.77 -5.92
N TYR A 122 11.75 -29.28 -6.87
CA TYR A 122 11.81 -27.89 -7.37
C TYR A 122 11.72 -26.86 -6.22
N PHE A 123 10.90 -27.14 -5.22
CA PHE A 123 10.67 -26.26 -4.08
C PHE A 123 11.86 -26.21 -3.11
N LYS A 124 12.85 -27.09 -3.26
CA LYS A 124 14.11 -27.03 -2.51
C LYS A 124 15.03 -25.98 -3.15
N ALA A 125 15.82 -25.30 -2.31
CA ALA A 125 16.82 -24.35 -2.75
C ALA A 125 17.84 -25.00 -3.69
N VAL A 126 18.22 -26.25 -3.37
CA VAL A 126 19.05 -27.12 -4.18
C VAL A 126 18.21 -28.35 -4.53
N PRO A 127 17.63 -28.41 -5.75
CA PRO A 127 16.94 -29.60 -6.23
C PRO A 127 17.90 -30.79 -6.36
N ASN A 128 17.38 -32.01 -6.24
CA ASN A 128 18.19 -33.23 -6.27
C ASN A 128 18.18 -33.90 -7.65
N THR A 129 17.16 -33.63 -8.47
CA THR A 129 16.97 -34.20 -9.79
C THR A 129 17.45 -33.25 -10.86
N GLU A 130 18.03 -33.79 -11.94
CA GLU A 130 18.47 -33.01 -13.10
C GLU A 130 17.33 -32.17 -13.68
N ARG A 131 16.16 -32.78 -13.87
CA ARG A 131 14.92 -32.10 -14.30
C ARG A 131 14.52 -30.96 -13.36
N GLY A 132 14.61 -31.15 -12.04
CA GLY A 132 14.30 -30.14 -11.04
C GLY A 132 15.27 -28.95 -11.09
N VAL A 133 16.56 -29.22 -11.28
CA VAL A 133 17.60 -28.19 -11.45
C VAL A 133 17.37 -27.39 -12.73
N GLU A 134 17.21 -28.06 -13.87
CA GLU A 134 16.99 -27.41 -15.17
C GLU A 134 15.73 -26.55 -15.18
N LEU A 135 14.61 -27.08 -14.67
CA LEU A 135 13.35 -26.34 -14.62
C LEU A 135 13.44 -25.12 -13.70
N ARG A 136 14.10 -25.26 -12.54
CA ARG A 136 14.32 -24.15 -11.62
C ARG A 136 15.18 -23.07 -12.24
N GLN A 137 16.30 -23.45 -12.86
CA GLN A 137 17.19 -22.52 -13.53
C GLN A 137 16.45 -21.76 -14.64
N LYS A 138 15.72 -22.47 -15.51
CA LYS A 138 14.92 -21.86 -16.57
C LYS A 138 13.94 -20.81 -16.05
N ILE A 139 13.18 -21.13 -14.99
CA ILE A 139 12.21 -20.20 -14.40
C ILE A 139 12.89 -18.95 -13.80
N LEU A 140 14.05 -19.14 -13.16
CA LEU A 140 14.83 -18.02 -12.62
C LEU A 140 15.38 -17.14 -13.74
N ASP A 141 15.91 -17.74 -14.80
CA ASP A 141 16.45 -17.04 -15.97
C ASP A 141 15.36 -16.24 -16.70
N ASP A 142 14.19 -16.83 -16.92
CA ASP A 142 13.03 -16.15 -17.52
C ASP A 142 12.64 -14.91 -16.68
N CYS A 143 12.61 -15.05 -15.36
CA CYS A 143 12.30 -13.96 -14.44
C CYS A 143 13.38 -12.87 -14.44
N LEU A 144 14.67 -13.24 -14.42
CA LEU A 144 15.80 -12.30 -14.41
C LEU A 144 15.96 -11.58 -15.75
N SER A 145 15.61 -12.24 -16.86
CA SER A 145 15.53 -11.64 -18.19
C SER A 145 14.47 -10.54 -18.24
N ASP A 146 13.27 -10.79 -17.73
CA ASP A 146 12.20 -9.78 -17.64
C ASP A 146 12.57 -8.62 -16.70
N VAL A 147 13.22 -8.90 -15.56
CA VAL A 147 13.78 -7.86 -14.67
C VAL A 147 14.77 -6.97 -15.42
N THR A 148 15.65 -7.58 -16.21
CA THR A 148 16.66 -6.87 -17.00
C THR A 148 15.98 -6.01 -18.07
N ARG A 149 15.05 -6.58 -18.85
CA ARG A 149 14.25 -5.85 -19.86
C ARG A 149 13.53 -4.65 -19.25
N PHE A 150 12.90 -4.84 -18.08
CA PHE A 150 12.21 -3.75 -17.40
C PHE A 150 13.14 -2.59 -17.02
N LEU A 151 14.32 -2.89 -16.46
CA LEU A 151 15.28 -1.88 -16.01
C LEU A 151 16.03 -1.19 -17.16
N GLU A 152 16.31 -1.92 -18.25
CA GLU A 152 17.11 -1.43 -19.38
C GLU A 152 16.23 -0.82 -20.48
N ASP A 153 15.18 -1.51 -20.92
CA ASP A 153 14.42 -1.19 -22.12
C ASP A 153 13.13 -0.42 -21.81
N GLU A 154 12.46 -0.76 -20.71
CA GLU A 154 11.15 -0.20 -20.37
C GLU A 154 11.22 1.08 -19.51
N LYS A 155 12.41 1.68 -19.36
CA LYS A 155 12.68 2.83 -18.48
C LYS A 155 12.30 2.57 -17.00
N GLY A 156 12.26 1.31 -16.57
CA GLY A 156 12.12 0.94 -15.17
C GLY A 156 13.23 1.55 -14.30
N GLN A 157 12.91 1.82 -13.05
CA GLN A 157 13.87 2.37 -12.09
C GLN A 157 14.14 1.40 -10.94
N VAL A 158 13.11 0.74 -10.41
CA VAL A 158 13.25 -0.24 -9.33
C VAL A 158 12.57 -1.55 -9.72
N ALA A 159 13.33 -2.64 -9.77
CA ALA A 159 12.78 -3.98 -9.87
C ALA A 159 12.86 -4.65 -8.50
N ILE A 160 11.78 -5.29 -8.06
CA ILE A 160 11.79 -6.10 -6.84
C ILE A 160 11.72 -7.56 -7.24
N TYR A 161 12.79 -8.29 -6.96
CA TYR A 161 12.91 -9.71 -7.24
C TYR A 161 12.54 -10.53 -6.00
N ASP A 162 11.32 -11.10 -6.00
CA ASP A 162 10.79 -11.92 -4.91
C ASP A 162 11.08 -13.40 -5.18
N ALA A 163 12.16 -13.88 -4.57
CA ALA A 163 12.65 -15.24 -4.65
C ALA A 163 13.17 -15.72 -3.27
N LEU A 164 13.65 -16.96 -3.21
CA LEU A 164 14.20 -17.54 -1.97
C LEU A 164 15.58 -16.96 -1.62
N ASN A 165 16.48 -16.90 -2.61
CA ASN A 165 17.86 -16.39 -2.50
C ASN A 165 18.61 -16.93 -1.27
N ALA A 166 18.51 -18.25 -1.05
CA ALA A 166 18.94 -18.90 0.19
C ALA A 166 20.46 -18.99 0.38
N LEU A 167 21.22 -19.12 -0.71
CA LEU A 167 22.65 -19.39 -0.67
C LEU A 167 23.47 -18.11 -0.91
N PRO A 168 24.61 -17.92 -0.21
CA PRO A 168 25.50 -16.77 -0.44
C PRO A 168 26.03 -16.71 -1.88
N LYS A 169 26.36 -17.87 -2.46
CA LYS A 169 26.83 -17.98 -3.85
C LYS A 169 25.86 -17.33 -4.84
N ASP A 170 24.58 -17.69 -4.78
CA ASP A 170 23.54 -17.16 -5.68
C ASP A 170 23.40 -15.64 -5.54
N ARG A 171 23.58 -15.11 -4.31
CA ARG A 171 23.50 -13.67 -4.04
C ARG A 171 24.70 -12.92 -4.59
N LEU A 172 25.89 -13.49 -4.50
CA LEU A 172 27.11 -12.93 -5.10
C LEU A 172 27.03 -12.91 -6.64
N GLU A 173 26.54 -13.99 -7.25
CA GLU A 173 26.31 -14.05 -8.70
C GLU A 173 25.29 -13.00 -9.16
N LEU A 174 24.19 -12.83 -8.40
CA LEU A 174 23.20 -11.79 -8.65
C LEU A 174 23.81 -10.38 -8.55
N GLN A 175 24.61 -10.13 -7.51
CA GLN A 175 25.32 -8.86 -7.33
C GLN A 175 26.23 -8.57 -8.53
N GLU A 176 27.03 -9.53 -8.96
CA GLU A 176 27.98 -9.38 -10.06
C GLU A 176 27.25 -9.09 -11.38
N MET A 177 26.22 -9.88 -11.69
CA MET A 177 25.44 -9.77 -12.93
C MET A 177 24.84 -8.37 -13.12
N PHE A 178 24.23 -7.81 -12.07
CA PHE A 178 23.59 -6.50 -12.14
C PHE A 178 24.58 -5.33 -11.98
N SER A 179 25.67 -5.52 -11.23
CA SER A 179 26.72 -4.51 -11.12
C SER A 179 27.39 -4.23 -12.47
N LYS A 180 27.63 -5.28 -13.28
CA LYS A 180 28.14 -5.16 -14.66
C LYS A 180 27.24 -4.30 -15.56
N LYS A 181 25.93 -4.25 -15.27
CA LYS A 181 24.92 -3.46 -16.00
C LYS A 181 24.69 -2.06 -15.38
N ASN A 182 25.54 -1.65 -14.44
CA ASN A 182 25.41 -0.42 -13.65
C ASN A 182 24.04 -0.31 -12.94
N ILE A 183 23.58 -1.44 -12.40
CA ILE A 183 22.35 -1.55 -11.60
C ILE A 183 22.79 -1.82 -10.16
N LYS A 184 22.33 -0.99 -9.22
CA LYS A 184 22.61 -1.18 -7.79
C LYS A 184 21.74 -2.31 -7.26
N VAL A 185 22.32 -3.21 -6.47
CA VAL A 185 21.57 -4.30 -5.84
C VAL A 185 21.43 -4.01 -4.35
N LEU A 186 20.21 -4.17 -3.83
CA LEU A 186 19.88 -4.08 -2.41
C LEU A 186 19.22 -5.39 -1.99
N PHE A 187 19.84 -6.14 -1.10
CA PHE A 187 19.22 -7.33 -0.53
C PHE A 187 18.34 -6.92 0.66
N ILE A 188 17.11 -7.42 0.72
CA ILE A 188 16.25 -7.27 1.90
C ILE A 188 15.93 -8.66 2.43
N GLU A 189 16.59 -9.03 3.52
CA GLU A 189 16.40 -10.30 4.20
C GLU A 189 15.26 -10.20 5.22
N SER A 190 14.17 -10.91 4.96
CA SER A 190 13.04 -10.97 5.89
C SER A 190 13.20 -12.12 6.87
N ILE A 191 13.43 -11.79 8.13
CA ILE A 191 13.62 -12.73 9.24
C ILE A 191 12.40 -12.65 10.14
N VAL A 192 11.70 -13.77 10.33
CA VAL A 192 10.55 -13.87 11.22
C VAL A 192 10.78 -15.08 12.11
N ASP A 193 11.02 -14.81 13.39
CA ASP A 193 11.27 -15.84 14.40
C ASP A 193 10.08 -15.98 15.36
N ASP A 194 9.16 -15.00 15.37
CA ASP A 194 7.91 -15.03 16.12
C ASP A 194 6.93 -16.09 15.55
N GLU A 195 6.55 -17.06 16.38
CA GLU A 195 5.67 -18.17 16.01
C GLU A 195 4.27 -17.74 15.56
N ASP A 196 3.70 -16.69 16.17
CA ASP A 196 2.37 -16.18 15.83
C ASP A 196 2.40 -15.53 14.43
N LEU A 197 3.46 -14.77 14.13
CA LEU A 197 3.66 -14.17 12.82
C LEU A 197 3.88 -15.24 11.74
N ILE A 198 4.63 -16.30 12.06
CA ILE A 198 4.81 -17.43 11.15
C ILE A 198 3.47 -18.12 10.89
N ALA A 199 2.68 -18.39 11.93
CA ALA A 199 1.38 -19.02 11.79
C ALA A 199 0.42 -18.19 10.92
N LYS A 200 0.38 -16.87 11.13
CA LYS A 200 -0.38 -15.92 10.29
C LYS A 200 0.11 -15.94 8.83
N ASN A 201 1.42 -15.88 8.61
CA ASN A 201 2.00 -15.90 7.26
C ASN A 201 1.70 -17.22 6.54
N VAL A 202 1.77 -18.36 7.23
CA VAL A 202 1.42 -19.66 6.67
C VAL A 202 -0.08 -19.72 6.32
N ALA A 203 -0.96 -19.21 7.18
CA ALA A 203 -2.40 -19.17 6.89
C ALA A 203 -2.71 -18.32 5.65
N ASN A 204 -2.07 -17.16 5.53
CA ASN A 204 -2.22 -16.31 4.35
C ASN A 204 -1.63 -16.95 3.09
N ALA A 205 -0.47 -17.61 3.21
CA ALA A 205 0.16 -18.30 2.09
C ALA A 205 -0.62 -19.53 1.63
N ALA A 206 -1.32 -20.23 2.53
CA ALA A 206 -2.23 -21.32 2.18
C ALA A 206 -3.46 -20.83 1.38
N SER A 207 -3.76 -19.53 1.44
CA SER A 207 -4.80 -18.87 0.62
C SER A 207 -4.25 -18.28 -0.68
N SER A 208 -2.98 -18.55 -1.01
CA SER A 208 -2.34 -18.03 -2.22
C SER A 208 -2.86 -18.72 -3.49
N PRO A 209 -2.60 -18.13 -4.68
CA PRO A 209 -2.98 -18.73 -5.96
C PRO A 209 -2.41 -20.14 -6.18
N ASP A 210 -1.33 -20.51 -5.48
CA ASP A 210 -0.70 -21.83 -5.58
C ASP A 210 -1.57 -22.98 -5.06
N TYR A 211 -2.49 -22.68 -4.14
CA TYR A 211 -3.35 -23.66 -3.49
C TYR A 211 -4.82 -23.48 -3.88
N LYS A 212 -5.08 -22.84 -5.03
CA LYS A 212 -6.44 -22.64 -5.51
C LYS A 212 -7.13 -23.99 -5.70
N GLY A 213 -8.23 -24.21 -4.98
CA GLY A 213 -9.00 -25.45 -5.01
C GLY A 213 -8.48 -26.57 -4.09
N TRP A 214 -7.37 -26.35 -3.37
CA TRP A 214 -6.89 -27.30 -2.37
C TRP A 214 -7.67 -27.19 -1.06
N ASP A 215 -7.71 -28.29 -0.30
CA ASP A 215 -8.17 -28.24 1.08
C ASP A 215 -7.21 -27.39 1.93
N PRO A 216 -7.71 -26.45 2.76
CA PRO A 216 -6.86 -25.56 3.55
C PRO A 216 -5.88 -26.29 4.49
N LYS A 217 -6.24 -27.47 5.01
CA LYS A 217 -5.36 -28.26 5.88
C LYS A 217 -4.22 -28.90 5.08
N LEU A 218 -4.52 -29.42 3.89
CA LEU A 218 -3.51 -29.98 2.99
C LEU A 218 -2.56 -28.89 2.48
N ALA A 219 -3.10 -27.73 2.08
CA ALA A 219 -2.31 -26.57 1.67
C ALA A 219 -1.34 -26.12 2.78
N LYS A 220 -1.84 -26.02 4.02
CA LYS A 220 -1.01 -25.69 5.18
C LYS A 220 0.09 -26.72 5.43
N LYS A 221 -0.23 -28.02 5.32
CA LYS A 221 0.75 -29.10 5.51
C LYS A 221 1.86 -29.04 4.47
N ASP A 222 1.51 -28.95 3.19
CA ASP A 222 2.48 -28.83 2.08
C ASP A 222 3.37 -27.60 2.26
N TYR A 223 2.79 -26.45 2.63
CA TYR A 223 3.58 -25.23 2.85
C TYR A 223 4.58 -25.38 4.01
N LEU A 224 4.19 -26.04 5.11
CA LEU A 224 5.09 -26.33 6.23
C LEU A 224 6.23 -27.28 5.81
N GLU A 225 5.96 -28.26 4.95
CA GLU A 225 6.98 -29.15 4.39
C GLU A 225 7.98 -28.38 3.52
N ARG A 226 7.53 -27.40 2.72
CA ARG A 226 8.42 -26.51 1.95
C ARG A 226 9.35 -25.69 2.85
N ILE A 227 8.87 -25.22 3.99
CA ILE A 227 9.70 -24.51 4.98
C ILE A 227 10.76 -25.46 5.54
N LYS A 228 10.34 -26.65 5.99
CA LYS A 228 11.25 -27.66 6.57
C LYS A 228 12.33 -28.11 5.60
N ALA A 229 11.98 -28.27 4.32
CA ALA A 229 12.94 -28.68 3.29
C ALA A 229 14.04 -27.65 3.01
N ASN A 230 13.74 -26.35 3.19
CA ASN A 230 14.68 -25.26 2.92
C ASN A 230 15.41 -24.75 4.16
N ALA A 231 14.86 -24.96 5.35
CA ALA A 231 15.47 -24.54 6.62
C ALA A 231 16.95 -24.96 6.80
N PRO A 232 17.37 -26.21 6.53
CA PRO A 232 18.77 -26.60 6.71
C PRO A 232 19.71 -26.07 5.62
N ILE A 233 19.19 -25.64 4.48
CA ILE A 233 19.97 -25.13 3.34
C ILE A 233 20.15 -23.61 3.43
N TYR A 234 19.20 -22.92 4.06
CA TYR A 234 19.19 -21.47 4.15
C TYR A 234 20.30 -20.95 5.04
N ILE A 235 21.11 -20.05 4.48
CA ILE A 235 22.18 -19.35 5.17
C ILE A 235 21.83 -17.87 5.17
N LYS A 236 21.72 -17.30 6.39
CA LYS A 236 21.42 -15.88 6.58
C LYS A 236 22.51 -15.00 5.96
N MET A 237 22.16 -13.77 5.62
CA MET A 237 23.12 -12.80 5.05
C MET A 237 24.34 -12.65 5.97
N ASN A 238 25.55 -12.77 5.42
CA ASN A 238 26.81 -12.59 6.15
C ASN A 238 27.03 -13.60 7.31
N GLU A 239 26.42 -14.79 7.22
CA GLU A 239 26.63 -15.91 8.14
C GLU A 239 27.16 -17.17 7.42
N GLY A 240 27.46 -17.05 6.12
CA GLY A 240 28.02 -18.11 5.28
C GLY A 240 29.54 -18.21 5.30
N LYS A 241 30.09 -19.08 4.44
CA LYS A 241 31.55 -19.19 4.24
C LYS A 241 32.08 -18.12 3.31
N GLU A 242 31.24 -17.67 2.39
CA GLU A 242 31.51 -16.65 1.40
C GLU A 242 31.48 -15.25 2.03
N ASP A 243 32.36 -14.36 1.57
CA ASP A 243 32.43 -12.98 2.06
C ASP A 243 31.33 -12.12 1.43
N GLU A 244 30.32 -11.78 2.23
CA GLU A 244 29.20 -10.91 1.86
C GLU A 244 29.32 -9.50 2.48
N THR A 245 30.45 -9.16 3.09
CA THR A 245 30.63 -7.87 3.80
C THR A 245 30.50 -6.66 2.88
N HIS A 246 30.83 -6.82 1.60
CA HIS A 246 30.73 -5.80 0.57
C HIS A 246 29.32 -5.68 -0.03
N LEU A 247 28.38 -6.58 0.29
CA LEU A 247 27.01 -6.50 -0.22
C LEU A 247 26.18 -5.45 0.52
N SER A 248 25.36 -4.69 -0.21
CA SER A 248 24.37 -3.79 0.37
C SER A 248 23.13 -4.57 0.79
N TYR A 249 22.86 -4.67 2.09
CA TYR A 249 21.70 -5.42 2.58
C TYR A 249 21.03 -4.82 3.81
N VAL A 250 19.77 -5.21 3.99
CA VAL A 250 18.94 -4.90 5.16
C VAL A 250 18.39 -6.20 5.73
N LYS A 251 18.75 -6.54 6.97
CA LYS A 251 18.06 -7.59 7.74
C LYS A 251 16.84 -6.96 8.42
N PHE A 252 15.65 -7.41 8.02
CA PHE A 252 14.37 -6.95 8.52
C PHE A 252 13.77 -8.03 9.44
N VAL A 253 13.90 -7.83 10.75
CA VAL A 253 13.52 -8.81 11.77
C VAL A 253 12.13 -8.48 12.32
N ASN A 254 11.26 -9.50 12.34
CA ASN A 254 9.89 -9.47 12.90
C ASN A 254 9.09 -8.21 12.49
N PHE A 255 9.16 -7.85 11.20
CA PHE A 255 8.47 -6.68 10.64
C PHE A 255 8.75 -5.39 11.41
N GLY A 256 10.04 -5.04 11.48
CA GLY A 256 10.50 -3.76 12.00
C GLY A 256 10.72 -3.71 13.50
N GLU A 257 10.81 -4.86 14.18
CA GLU A 257 11.30 -4.92 15.56
C GLU A 257 12.80 -4.57 15.61
N LYS A 258 13.56 -5.12 14.67
CA LYS A 258 14.99 -4.80 14.50
C LYS A 258 15.33 -4.70 13.02
N LEU A 259 16.12 -3.69 12.68
CA LEU A 259 16.63 -3.47 11.33
C LEU A 259 18.15 -3.38 11.41
N VAL A 260 18.85 -4.23 10.65
CA VAL A 260 20.32 -4.20 10.54
C VAL A 260 20.67 -3.83 9.11
N MET A 261 21.48 -2.80 8.93
CA MET A 261 21.91 -2.33 7.61
C MET A 261 23.40 -2.57 7.43
N ASN A 262 23.78 -3.03 6.25
CA ASN A 262 25.17 -3.17 5.85
C ASN A 262 25.44 -2.49 4.51
N ASN A 263 26.61 -1.84 4.44
CA ASN A 263 27.18 -1.23 3.23
C ASN A 263 26.16 -0.51 2.34
N SER A 264 25.30 0.34 2.92
CA SER A 264 24.39 1.16 2.14
C SER A 264 25.11 2.43 1.70
N GLN A 265 25.73 2.41 0.52
CA GLN A 265 26.13 3.67 -0.13
C GLN A 265 24.86 4.49 -0.36
N TYR A 266 24.71 5.56 0.43
CA TYR A 266 23.46 6.27 0.70
C TYR A 266 22.87 6.97 -0.55
N GLY A 267 22.17 6.20 -1.38
CA GLY A 267 21.28 6.75 -2.40
C GLY A 267 19.95 7.18 -1.77
N TYR A 268 19.42 8.35 -2.17
CA TYR A 268 18.14 8.86 -1.69
C TYR A 268 17.03 7.79 -1.70
N LEU A 269 16.93 7.03 -2.79
CA LEU A 269 15.89 6.02 -2.96
C LEU A 269 16.02 4.85 -1.96
N ILE A 270 17.25 4.41 -1.69
CA ILE A 270 17.51 3.34 -0.71
C ILE A 270 17.13 3.82 0.69
N ASN A 271 17.50 5.05 1.06
CA ASN A 271 17.12 5.63 2.35
C ASN A 271 15.59 5.74 2.50
N ARG A 272 14.88 6.06 1.43
CA ARG A 272 13.41 6.10 1.42
C ARG A 272 12.77 4.72 1.60
N ILE A 273 13.37 3.68 1.01
CA ILE A 273 12.94 2.28 1.21
C ILE A 273 13.17 1.89 2.67
N VAL A 274 14.36 2.15 3.22
CA VAL A 274 14.69 1.86 4.62
C VAL A 274 13.73 2.58 5.57
N PHE A 275 13.47 3.86 5.33
CA PHE A 275 12.51 4.63 6.13
C PHE A 275 11.10 4.06 6.07
N PHE A 276 10.67 3.56 4.91
CA PHE A 276 9.41 2.83 4.79
C PHE A 276 9.42 1.52 5.59
N LEU A 277 10.49 0.73 5.48
CA LEU A 277 10.65 -0.52 6.24
C LEU A 277 10.58 -0.28 7.75
N MET A 278 11.21 0.78 8.25
CA MET A 278 11.17 1.15 9.68
C MET A 278 9.75 1.44 10.18
N ASN A 279 8.85 1.87 9.29
CA ASN A 279 7.45 2.15 9.62
C ASN A 279 6.52 0.99 9.27
N SER A 280 6.98 -0.05 8.55
CA SER A 280 6.12 -1.13 8.07
C SER A 280 5.81 -2.14 9.18
N LYS A 281 4.53 -2.51 9.30
CA LYS A 281 4.01 -3.56 10.19
C LYS A 281 3.08 -4.50 9.43
N ILE A 282 2.89 -5.72 9.94
CA ILE A 282 1.83 -6.60 9.44
C ILE A 282 0.47 -5.98 9.78
N LYS A 283 -0.40 -5.91 8.78
CA LYS A 283 -1.79 -5.43 8.93
C LYS A 283 -2.69 -6.57 9.35
N SER A 284 -3.49 -6.35 10.39
CA SER A 284 -4.57 -7.25 10.81
C SER A 284 -5.95 -6.62 10.68
N GLY A 285 -6.03 -5.29 10.74
CA GLY A 285 -7.25 -4.52 10.54
C GLY A 285 -7.48 -4.08 9.10
N CYS A 286 -8.63 -3.42 8.89
CA CYS A 286 -9.01 -2.80 7.63
C CYS A 286 -8.96 -1.27 7.72
N VAL A 287 -8.89 -0.61 6.57
CA VAL A 287 -9.11 0.83 6.46
C VAL A 287 -10.53 1.09 5.96
N TYR A 288 -11.26 1.95 6.65
CA TYR A 288 -12.63 2.33 6.34
C TYR A 288 -12.65 3.81 5.92
N PHE A 289 -13.30 4.12 4.82
CA PHE A 289 -13.53 5.48 4.33
C PHE A 289 -14.99 5.84 4.45
N ALA A 290 -15.26 7.01 5.04
CA ALA A 290 -16.59 7.60 5.08
C ALA A 290 -16.51 9.11 4.81
N ARG A 291 -17.44 9.62 3.98
CA ARG A 291 -17.57 11.06 3.76
C ARG A 291 -18.17 11.73 5.00
N CYS A 292 -17.77 12.97 5.29
CA CYS A 292 -18.36 13.73 6.39
C CYS A 292 -19.85 14.07 6.17
N GLY A 293 -20.57 14.32 7.26
CA GLY A 293 -21.99 14.69 7.23
C GLY A 293 -22.26 16.01 6.50
N LYS A 294 -23.54 16.23 6.15
CA LYS A 294 -24.02 17.44 5.46
C LYS A 294 -24.04 18.66 6.40
N SER A 295 -23.86 19.85 5.83
CA SER A 295 -24.15 21.15 6.43
C SER A 295 -25.20 21.86 5.58
N ASP A 296 -25.64 23.05 5.98
CA ASP A 296 -26.76 23.73 5.33
C ASP A 296 -26.38 24.37 3.98
N LEU A 297 -25.19 24.95 3.84
CA LEU A 297 -24.76 25.61 2.58
C LEU A 297 -23.55 24.94 1.92
N ASP A 298 -22.94 23.94 2.57
CA ASP A 298 -21.72 23.23 2.13
C ASP A 298 -20.55 24.18 1.81
N LYS A 299 -20.50 25.35 2.47
CA LYS A 299 -19.47 26.36 2.21
C LYS A 299 -18.11 25.98 2.78
N TYR A 300 -17.08 26.16 1.97
CA TYR A 300 -15.68 25.95 2.30
C TYR A 300 -15.15 27.03 3.25
N ILE A 301 -15.45 28.31 2.97
CA ILE A 301 -14.84 29.45 3.69
C ILE A 301 -15.33 29.49 5.14
N ASP A 302 -16.64 29.27 5.35
CA ASP A 302 -17.29 29.45 6.65
C ASP A 302 -17.00 28.32 7.66
N ASP A 303 -16.36 27.23 7.20
CA ASP A 303 -16.12 26.00 7.98
C ASP A 303 -17.34 25.61 8.83
N GLU A 304 -18.41 25.26 8.12
CA GLU A 304 -19.73 25.08 8.72
C GLU A 304 -19.82 23.90 9.70
N GLN A 305 -20.85 23.92 10.55
CA GLN A 305 -21.18 22.79 11.41
C GLN A 305 -22.14 21.82 10.70
N LEU A 306 -22.30 20.62 11.27
CA LEU A 306 -23.30 19.67 10.80
C LEU A 306 -24.70 20.19 11.07
N ASN A 307 -25.60 19.99 10.11
CA ASN A 307 -27.03 20.20 10.32
C ASN A 307 -27.69 18.96 10.94
N LYS A 308 -29.02 19.01 11.13
CA LYS A 308 -29.77 17.91 11.78
C LYS A 308 -29.58 16.57 11.06
N SER A 309 -29.68 16.55 9.73
CA SER A 309 -29.47 15.34 8.95
C SER A 309 -28.01 14.87 8.98
N GLY A 310 -27.04 15.77 9.02
CA GLY A 310 -25.63 15.47 9.22
C GLY A 310 -25.35 14.81 10.58
N LEU A 311 -26.03 15.25 11.64
CA LEU A 311 -25.94 14.63 12.98
C LEU A 311 -26.56 13.24 13.00
N GLU A 312 -27.76 13.07 12.43
CA GLU A 312 -28.40 11.75 12.28
C GLU A 312 -27.53 10.77 11.48
N PHE A 313 -26.93 11.25 10.40
CA PHE A 313 -25.96 10.50 9.61
C PHE A 313 -24.78 10.02 10.47
N SER A 314 -24.21 10.88 11.30
CA SER A 314 -23.07 10.52 12.14
C SER A 314 -23.37 9.37 13.13
N GLU A 315 -24.58 9.36 13.70
CA GLU A 315 -25.04 8.28 14.60
C GLU A 315 -25.29 6.97 13.84
N LYS A 316 -25.89 7.05 12.64
CA LYS A 316 -26.07 5.89 11.74
C LYS A 316 -24.72 5.31 11.31
N LEU A 317 -23.77 6.15 10.91
CA LEU A 317 -22.41 5.76 10.52
C LEU A 317 -21.72 4.99 11.65
N SER A 318 -21.73 5.56 12.85
CA SER A 318 -21.09 4.93 14.01
C SER A 318 -21.71 3.57 14.34
N SER A 319 -23.04 3.50 14.37
CA SER A 319 -23.73 2.25 14.71
C SER A 319 -23.55 1.18 13.63
N ARG A 320 -23.66 1.54 12.35
CA ARG A 320 -23.49 0.62 11.23
C ARG A 320 -22.09 0.02 11.19
N LEU A 321 -21.06 0.85 11.32
CA LEU A 321 -19.67 0.42 11.23
C LEU A 321 -19.25 -0.41 12.44
N LEU A 322 -19.60 0.00 13.67
CA LEU A 322 -19.24 -0.78 14.85
C LEU A 322 -19.90 -2.16 14.86
N ASN A 323 -21.16 -2.25 14.42
CA ASN A 323 -21.84 -3.54 14.25
C ASN A 323 -21.15 -4.41 13.18
N TYR A 324 -20.71 -3.80 12.08
CA TYR A 324 -19.99 -4.48 11.02
C TYR A 324 -18.66 -5.05 11.50
N ILE A 325 -17.80 -4.21 12.12
CA ILE A 325 -16.50 -4.61 12.66
C ILE A 325 -16.67 -5.72 13.71
N SER A 326 -17.65 -5.57 14.61
CA SER A 326 -17.94 -6.58 15.64
C SER A 326 -18.34 -7.93 15.04
N ARG A 327 -19.12 -7.94 13.95
CA ARG A 327 -19.51 -9.16 13.25
C ARG A 327 -18.32 -9.79 12.53
N ARG A 328 -17.49 -8.99 11.86
CA ARG A 328 -16.24 -9.45 11.20
C ARG A 328 -15.31 -10.13 12.20
N LYS A 329 -14.98 -9.47 13.30
CA LYS A 329 -14.10 -10.02 14.35
C LYS A 329 -14.66 -11.29 15.00
N LYS A 330 -15.99 -11.42 15.15
CA LYS A 330 -16.62 -12.65 15.64
C LYS A 330 -16.48 -13.82 14.66
N LEU A 331 -16.51 -13.56 13.36
CA LEU A 331 -16.30 -14.58 12.33
C LEU A 331 -14.84 -15.04 12.30
N GLU A 332 -13.89 -14.12 12.48
CA GLU A 332 -12.45 -14.42 12.56
C GLU A 332 -12.08 -15.22 13.81
N LYS A 333 -12.77 -15.00 14.95
CA LYS A 333 -12.50 -15.70 16.22
C LYS A 333 -13.14 -17.07 16.36
N LYS A 334 -14.04 -17.51 15.45
CA LYS A 334 -14.52 -18.90 15.45
C LYS A 334 -13.44 -19.80 14.85
N PRO A 335 -12.73 -20.63 15.63
CA PRO A 335 -11.85 -21.61 15.04
C PRO A 335 -12.72 -22.70 14.40
N SER A 336 -12.39 -23.11 13.19
CA SER A 336 -12.75 -24.43 12.69
C SER A 336 -12.28 -25.46 13.71
N TYR A 337 -13.24 -26.16 14.34
CA TYR A 337 -13.09 -27.30 15.26
C TYR A 337 -11.65 -27.83 15.44
N VAL A 338 -11.08 -27.59 16.62
CA VAL A 338 -9.99 -28.40 17.17
C VAL A 338 -10.54 -29.06 18.43
N ASN A 339 -10.51 -30.39 18.42
CA ASN A 339 -10.97 -31.27 19.48
C ASN A 339 -10.34 -30.94 20.83
N THR A 340 -11.17 -31.07 21.86
CA THR A 340 -10.82 -31.21 23.27
C THR A 340 -9.72 -32.26 23.45
N ILE A 341 -8.52 -31.83 23.84
CA ILE A 341 -7.63 -32.64 24.67
C ILE A 341 -7.25 -31.76 25.86
N THR A 342 -7.85 -32.11 26.99
CA THR A 342 -7.52 -31.61 28.32
C THR A 342 -6.08 -31.95 28.67
N LEU A 343 -5.26 -30.92 28.92
CA LEU A 343 -4.09 -31.00 29.78
C LEU A 343 -4.11 -29.76 30.68
N GLU A 344 -4.50 -30.00 31.93
CA GLU A 344 -4.38 -29.05 33.03
C GLU A 344 -2.90 -28.70 33.22
N SER A 345 -2.55 -27.43 33.07
CA SER A 345 -1.40 -26.87 33.77
C SER A 345 -1.68 -25.42 34.14
N THR A 346 -1.59 -25.21 35.44
CA THR A 346 -1.70 -23.98 36.20
C THR A 346 -0.65 -22.94 35.76
N GLY A 347 -1.10 -21.74 35.42
CA GLY A 347 -0.23 -20.61 35.12
C GLY A 347 -1.02 -19.33 34.89
N SER A 348 -1.19 -18.55 35.95
CA SER A 348 -1.90 -17.28 35.99
C SER A 348 -1.19 -16.18 35.19
N SER A 349 -1.73 -15.80 34.03
CA SER A 349 -1.74 -14.45 33.46
C SER A 349 -2.52 -14.48 32.14
N LEU A 350 -3.21 -13.39 31.76
CA LEU A 350 -4.03 -13.20 30.53
C LEU A 350 -5.56 -13.32 30.70
N ASN A 351 -6.17 -12.46 31.51
CA ASN A 351 -7.63 -12.21 31.46
C ASN A 351 -8.02 -10.81 30.93
N SER A 352 -7.07 -10.00 30.42
CA SER A 352 -7.37 -8.62 29.98
C SER A 352 -7.82 -8.47 28.52
N SER A 353 -7.71 -9.52 27.70
CA SER A 353 -8.01 -9.48 26.25
C SER A 353 -9.48 -9.79 25.92
N SER A 354 -10.19 -10.52 26.77
CA SER A 354 -11.62 -10.83 26.60
C SER A 354 -12.54 -9.65 26.94
N GLU A 355 -12.13 -8.75 27.83
CA GLU A 355 -12.95 -7.61 28.25
C GLU A 355 -13.02 -6.51 27.19
N ALA A 356 -11.95 -6.25 26.43
CA ALA A 356 -11.94 -5.23 25.37
C ALA A 356 -12.97 -5.53 24.24
N LEU A 357 -13.24 -6.82 24.00
CA LEU A 357 -14.10 -7.30 22.90
C LEU A 357 -15.60 -7.24 23.22
N ASN A 358 -15.96 -7.43 24.49
CA ASN A 358 -17.34 -7.32 24.96
C ASN A 358 -17.76 -5.86 25.26
N ASN A 359 -16.80 -4.93 25.22
CA ASN A 359 -16.97 -3.53 25.61
C ASN A 359 -16.95 -2.53 24.44
N LEU A 360 -16.72 -2.99 23.21
CA LEU A 360 -16.99 -2.20 22.00
C LEU A 360 -18.50 -1.93 21.89
N GLY A 361 -18.93 -0.77 22.39
CA GLY A 361 -20.33 -0.32 22.36
C GLY A 361 -21.03 -0.19 23.72
N LYS A 362 -20.35 -0.37 24.86
CA LYS A 362 -20.91 -0.08 26.19
C LYS A 362 -20.40 1.27 26.70
N HIS A 363 -21.29 2.15 27.16
CA HIS A 363 -20.98 3.51 27.59
C HIS A 363 -20.06 3.63 28.83
N GLU A 364 -19.77 2.53 29.52
CA GLU A 364 -19.17 2.55 30.87
C GLU A 364 -17.70 2.13 30.96
N VAL A 365 -17.02 1.78 29.85
CA VAL A 365 -15.62 1.28 29.93
C VAL A 365 -14.69 2.04 28.98
N ARG A 366 -13.77 2.83 29.56
CA ARG A 366 -12.63 3.45 28.85
C ARG A 366 -11.67 2.38 28.34
N GLN A 367 -11.21 2.50 27.09
CA GLN A 367 -10.15 1.65 26.56
C GLN A 367 -8.83 1.84 27.33
N PRO A 368 -8.01 0.79 27.49
CA PRO A 368 -6.73 0.89 28.16
C PRO A 368 -5.73 1.78 27.37
N PRO A 369 -4.68 2.33 28.02
CA PRO A 369 -3.83 3.41 27.49
C PRO A 369 -2.95 3.07 26.28
N ARG A 370 -3.09 1.87 25.68
CA ARG A 370 -2.36 1.39 24.49
C ARG A 370 -3.15 1.54 23.18
N ALA A 371 -4.18 2.38 23.16
CA ALA A 371 -5.06 2.64 22.01
C ALA A 371 -4.44 3.62 20.99
N ASP A 372 -3.18 3.39 20.61
CA ASP A 372 -2.45 4.25 19.67
C ASP A 372 -2.50 3.77 18.20
N GLY A 373 -3.23 2.68 17.95
CA GLY A 373 -3.29 2.01 16.65
C GLY A 373 -2.26 0.90 16.45
N SER A 374 -1.36 0.67 17.41
CA SER A 374 -0.30 -0.34 17.30
C SER A 374 -0.73 -1.75 17.66
N SER A 375 -1.89 -1.92 18.30
CA SER A 375 -2.41 -3.24 18.67
C SER A 375 -3.38 -3.77 17.61
N ASP A 376 -3.28 -5.06 17.30
CA ASP A 376 -4.07 -5.73 16.25
C ASP A 376 -5.59 -5.60 16.43
N ASP A 377 -6.05 -5.53 17.69
CA ASP A 377 -7.48 -5.39 18.03
C ASP A 377 -7.96 -3.93 18.13
N SER A 378 -7.08 -2.93 17.96
CA SER A 378 -7.45 -1.51 18.09
C SER A 378 -8.37 -1.03 16.97
N PHE A 379 -9.15 0.00 17.29
CA PHE A 379 -9.93 0.76 16.31
C PHE A 379 -9.72 2.25 16.59
N VAL A 380 -9.29 3.00 15.57
CA VAL A 380 -9.00 4.44 15.69
C VAL A 380 -9.72 5.20 14.58
N VAL A 381 -10.23 6.38 14.90
CA VAL A 381 -10.86 7.27 13.92
C VAL A 381 -9.93 8.44 13.62
N TRP A 382 -9.73 8.75 12.35
CA TRP A 382 -9.01 9.94 11.89
C TRP A 382 -9.97 10.92 11.23
N THR A 383 -9.80 12.19 11.55
CA THR A 383 -10.57 13.28 10.95
C THR A 383 -9.68 14.42 10.50
N ALA A 384 -10.20 15.27 9.63
CA ALA A 384 -9.63 16.58 9.39
C ALA A 384 -9.80 17.49 10.61
N THR A 385 -9.19 18.69 10.58
CA THR A 385 -9.40 19.73 11.60
C THR A 385 -10.68 20.54 11.35
N ARG A 386 -11.37 20.29 10.24
CA ARG A 386 -12.62 20.96 9.84
C ARG A 386 -13.80 20.53 10.71
N LYS A 387 -14.67 21.49 11.08
CA LYS A 387 -15.77 21.25 12.02
C LYS A 387 -16.68 20.09 11.61
N ARG A 388 -17.02 19.95 10.32
CA ARG A 388 -17.91 18.88 9.82
C ARG A 388 -17.33 17.48 10.03
N THR A 389 -16.06 17.30 9.69
CA THR A 389 -15.36 16.01 9.86
C THR A 389 -15.24 15.66 11.34
N SER A 390 -14.83 16.63 12.18
CA SER A 390 -14.68 16.43 13.62
C SER A 390 -16.03 16.14 14.28
N ALA A 391 -17.09 16.87 13.91
CA ALA A 391 -18.43 16.66 14.45
C ALA A 391 -19.03 15.31 14.04
N THR A 392 -18.73 14.82 12.83
CA THR A 392 -19.17 13.49 12.36
C THR A 392 -18.53 12.38 13.19
N ALA A 393 -17.35 12.60 13.77
CA ALA A 393 -16.69 11.64 14.65
C ALA A 393 -17.17 11.68 16.11
N ASN A 394 -18.01 12.66 16.49
CA ASN A 394 -18.46 12.81 17.89
C ASN A 394 -19.15 11.56 18.47
N PRO A 395 -20.00 10.82 17.74
CA PRO A 395 -20.58 9.58 18.26
C PRO A 395 -19.52 8.54 18.65
N PHE A 396 -18.41 8.46 17.90
CA PHE A 396 -17.29 7.58 18.23
C PHE A 396 -16.55 8.04 19.50
N ARG A 397 -16.33 9.35 19.66
CA ARG A 397 -15.75 9.93 20.89
C ARG A 397 -16.60 9.59 22.11
N LYS A 398 -17.92 9.75 22.02
CA LYS A 398 -18.88 9.43 23.09
C LYS A 398 -18.85 7.96 23.49
N ARG A 399 -18.50 7.07 22.56
CA ARG A 399 -18.34 5.62 22.77
C ARG A 399 -16.93 5.23 23.22
N GLY A 400 -16.07 6.20 23.57
CA GLY A 400 -14.73 5.96 24.11
C GLY A 400 -13.68 5.57 23.07
N ILE A 401 -13.96 5.77 21.78
CA ILE A 401 -13.02 5.45 20.69
C ILE A 401 -12.06 6.64 20.47
N THR A 402 -10.78 6.34 20.33
CA THR A 402 -9.74 7.36 20.07
C THR A 402 -9.98 8.02 18.72
N VAL A 403 -10.20 9.34 18.74
CA VAL A 403 -10.34 10.17 17.54
C VAL A 403 -9.13 11.10 17.42
N ARG A 404 -8.44 11.03 16.29
CA ARG A 404 -7.23 11.80 16.00
C ARG A 404 -7.50 12.79 14.88
N GLU A 405 -7.34 14.07 15.19
CA GLU A 405 -7.41 15.11 14.18
C GLU A 405 -6.05 15.24 13.47
N ARG A 406 -6.09 15.39 12.15
CA ARG A 406 -4.92 15.47 11.28
C ARG A 406 -5.12 16.61 10.30
N TYR A 407 -4.21 17.59 10.31
CA TYR A 407 -4.26 18.71 9.36
C TYR A 407 -4.15 18.22 7.91
N GLN A 408 -3.39 17.16 7.68
CA GLN A 408 -3.27 16.48 6.40
C GLN A 408 -4.63 16.00 5.88
N LEU A 409 -5.61 15.67 6.72
CA LEU A 409 -6.93 15.23 6.22
C LEU A 409 -7.85 16.39 5.80
N ASN A 410 -7.39 17.64 5.85
CA ASN A 410 -8.16 18.77 5.32
C ASN A 410 -8.44 18.57 3.83
N GLN A 411 -9.62 19.01 3.38
CA GLN A 411 -9.99 18.92 1.97
C GLN A 411 -9.05 19.73 1.08
N LEU A 412 -9.00 19.39 -0.21
CA LEU A 412 -8.30 20.15 -1.24
C LEU A 412 -8.66 21.64 -1.11
N ASN A 413 -7.65 22.50 -1.02
CA ASN A 413 -7.85 23.93 -0.90
C ASN A 413 -8.30 24.53 -2.26
N PRO A 414 -9.54 25.06 -2.37
CA PRO A 414 -10.05 25.62 -3.62
C PRO A 414 -9.48 27.01 -3.95
N GLY A 415 -8.76 27.68 -3.04
CA GLY A 415 -8.17 29.00 -3.34
C GLY A 415 -9.23 30.05 -3.68
N GLU A 416 -9.03 30.77 -4.80
CA GLU A 416 -9.93 31.86 -5.22
C GLU A 416 -11.28 31.39 -5.79
N ILE A 417 -11.44 30.09 -6.10
CA ILE A 417 -12.72 29.53 -6.57
C ILE A 417 -13.60 29.02 -5.42
N ALA A 418 -13.20 29.23 -4.17
CA ALA A 418 -13.96 28.82 -3.00
C ALA A 418 -15.40 29.36 -3.05
N ASP A 419 -16.38 28.46 -2.87
CA ASP A 419 -17.81 28.76 -2.80
C ASP A 419 -18.41 29.42 -4.05
N LEU A 420 -17.69 29.46 -5.18
CA LEU A 420 -18.21 29.90 -6.47
C LEU A 420 -18.99 28.77 -7.16
N SER A 421 -20.06 29.15 -7.86
CA SER A 421 -20.77 28.23 -8.76
C SER A 421 -19.94 27.92 -10.01
N LEU A 422 -20.23 26.78 -10.66
CA LEU A 422 -19.54 26.39 -11.90
C LEU A 422 -19.66 27.46 -13.00
N ASP A 423 -20.78 28.17 -13.06
CA ASP A 423 -20.98 29.20 -14.08
C ASP A 423 -20.20 30.48 -13.76
N GLU A 424 -20.06 30.83 -12.48
CA GLU A 424 -19.16 31.92 -12.06
C GLU A 424 -17.69 31.57 -12.33
N ILE A 425 -17.28 30.32 -12.10
CA ILE A 425 -15.91 29.86 -12.39
C ILE A 425 -15.63 29.98 -13.89
N LYS A 426 -16.55 29.53 -14.75
CA LYS A 426 -16.40 29.65 -16.22
C LYS A 426 -16.30 31.11 -16.68
N GLN A 427 -17.03 32.02 -16.05
CA GLN A 427 -17.02 33.44 -16.41
C GLN A 427 -15.76 34.17 -15.91
N ARG A 428 -15.35 33.91 -14.66
CA ARG A 428 -14.21 34.60 -14.02
C ARG A 428 -12.86 34.01 -14.43
N PHE A 429 -12.78 32.69 -14.64
CA PHE A 429 -11.54 31.97 -14.94
C PHE A 429 -11.71 31.02 -16.16
N PRO A 430 -12.02 31.55 -17.36
CA PRO A 430 -12.35 30.73 -18.53
C PRO A 430 -11.20 29.86 -19.01
N ASP A 431 -9.96 30.35 -18.94
CA ASP A 431 -8.78 29.62 -19.40
C ASP A 431 -8.34 28.54 -18.41
N ASP A 432 -8.39 28.83 -17.11
CA ASP A 432 -8.14 27.84 -16.05
C ASP A 432 -9.17 26.72 -16.09
N TYR A 433 -10.47 27.04 -16.25
CA TYR A 433 -11.52 26.03 -16.38
C TYR A 433 -11.28 25.09 -17.58
N LYS A 434 -10.82 25.60 -18.72
CA LYS A 434 -10.43 24.75 -19.86
C LYS A 434 -9.24 23.86 -19.54
N GLN A 435 -8.29 24.32 -18.72
CA GLN A 435 -7.14 23.51 -18.31
C GLN A 435 -7.51 22.46 -17.28
N ASP A 436 -8.42 22.78 -16.36
CA ASP A 436 -8.97 21.84 -15.38
C ASP A 436 -9.65 20.67 -16.07
N GLN A 437 -10.56 20.93 -17.01
CA GLN A 437 -11.24 19.85 -17.76
C GLN A 437 -10.28 18.92 -18.53
N LYS A 438 -9.09 19.44 -18.85
CA LYS A 438 -8.06 18.76 -19.61
C LYS A 438 -7.19 17.86 -18.72
N ASP A 439 -6.82 18.35 -17.54
CA ASP A 439 -5.96 17.64 -16.58
C ASP A 439 -6.36 18.00 -15.13
N PRO A 440 -7.50 17.47 -14.63
CA PRO A 440 -8.03 17.86 -13.32
C PRO A 440 -7.09 17.50 -12.16
N TYR A 441 -6.21 16.52 -12.37
CA TYR A 441 -5.30 16.06 -11.33
C TYR A 441 -4.20 17.07 -11.02
N HIS A 442 -3.62 17.67 -12.06
CA HIS A 442 -2.49 18.58 -11.92
C HIS A 442 -2.86 20.05 -12.03
N HIS A 443 -4.06 20.37 -12.52
CA HIS A 443 -4.49 21.75 -12.61
C HIS A 443 -4.57 22.37 -11.21
N ARG A 444 -4.14 23.63 -11.12
CA ARG A 444 -4.14 24.41 -9.88
C ARG A 444 -4.72 25.78 -10.17
N TYR A 445 -5.89 26.05 -9.61
CA TYR A 445 -6.50 27.37 -9.64
C TYR A 445 -5.66 28.40 -8.85
N PRO A 446 -5.87 29.71 -9.07
CA PRO A 446 -5.17 30.74 -8.30
C PRO A 446 -5.31 30.53 -6.78
N ARG A 447 -4.15 30.48 -6.10
CA ARG A 447 -4.03 30.24 -4.64
C ARG A 447 -4.67 28.92 -4.14
N ALA A 448 -4.94 27.98 -5.03
CA ALA A 448 -5.50 26.66 -4.71
C ALA A 448 -4.41 25.58 -4.56
N GLU A 449 -4.84 24.40 -4.12
CA GLU A 449 -4.10 23.13 -4.22
C GLU A 449 -4.61 22.33 -5.43
N SER A 450 -3.72 21.56 -6.07
CA SER A 450 -4.09 20.49 -7.01
C SER A 450 -4.23 19.14 -6.30
N TYR A 451 -4.77 18.11 -6.96
CA TYR A 451 -4.74 16.75 -6.41
C TYR A 451 -3.30 16.23 -6.22
N HIS A 452 -2.37 16.66 -7.07
CA HIS A 452 -0.95 16.38 -6.90
C HIS A 452 -0.41 16.97 -5.58
N ASP A 453 -0.72 18.22 -5.28
CA ASP A 453 -0.31 18.86 -4.01
C ASP A 453 -0.90 18.13 -2.80
N LEU A 454 -2.17 17.73 -2.91
CA LEU A 454 -2.86 16.92 -1.91
C LEU A 454 -2.17 15.56 -1.71
N ALA A 455 -1.79 14.87 -2.79
CA ALA A 455 -1.10 13.59 -2.74
C ALA A 455 0.29 13.70 -2.08
N VAL A 456 1.05 14.74 -2.39
CA VAL A 456 2.36 15.00 -1.77
C VAL A 456 2.20 15.24 -0.27
N ARG A 457 1.22 16.06 0.16
CA ARG A 457 1.02 16.33 1.60
C ARG A 457 0.42 15.16 2.39
N MET A 458 -0.13 14.13 1.73
CA MET A 458 -0.64 12.92 2.38
C MET A 458 0.48 11.97 2.82
N GLU A 459 1.69 12.07 2.28
CA GLU A 459 2.74 11.09 2.50
C GLU A 459 3.02 10.75 3.98
N PRO A 460 3.15 11.72 4.92
CA PRO A 460 3.38 11.41 6.33
C PRO A 460 2.27 10.56 6.95
N LEU A 461 1.02 10.79 6.50
CA LEU A 461 -0.15 10.05 6.99
C LEU A 461 -0.19 8.63 6.43
N LEU A 462 0.26 8.43 5.19
CA LEU A 462 0.42 7.08 4.62
C LEU A 462 1.43 6.27 5.42
N LEU A 463 2.57 6.85 5.81
CA LEU A 463 3.55 6.19 6.65
C LEU A 463 3.02 5.90 8.07
N GLU A 464 2.26 6.82 8.67
CA GLU A 464 1.59 6.58 9.96
C GLU A 464 0.59 5.42 9.84
N MET A 465 -0.14 5.35 8.73
CA MET A 465 -1.08 4.27 8.44
C MET A 465 -0.34 2.95 8.25
N GLU A 466 0.81 2.93 7.57
CA GLU A 466 1.69 1.76 7.40
C GLU A 466 2.29 1.24 8.71
N ARG A 467 2.32 2.08 9.76
CA ARG A 467 2.75 1.70 11.11
C ARG A 467 1.67 1.11 12.00
N MET A 468 0.39 1.35 11.71
CA MET A 468 -0.73 0.85 12.51
C MET A 468 -1.14 -0.57 12.10
N SER A 469 -1.47 -1.46 13.03
CA SER A 469 -1.91 -2.82 12.70
C SER A 469 -3.43 -3.00 12.75
N GLY A 470 -4.13 -2.23 13.59
CA GLY A 470 -5.57 -2.32 13.81
C GLY A 470 -6.45 -1.63 12.77
N ASP A 471 -7.76 -1.58 13.05
CA ASP A 471 -8.77 -0.96 12.20
C ASP A 471 -8.69 0.57 12.23
N ILE A 472 -8.83 1.21 11.07
CA ILE A 472 -8.78 2.68 10.95
C ILE A 472 -10.02 3.16 10.22
N LEU A 473 -10.78 4.08 10.80
CA LEU A 473 -11.81 4.83 10.07
C LEU A 473 -11.28 6.22 9.73
N ILE A 474 -11.34 6.60 8.46
CA ILE A 474 -10.98 7.94 7.99
C ILE A 474 -12.26 8.65 7.57
N ILE A 475 -12.62 9.70 8.31
CA ILE A 475 -13.74 10.59 8.00
C ILE A 475 -13.20 11.89 7.40
N ALA A 476 -13.41 12.08 6.11
CA ALA A 476 -12.87 13.22 5.38
C ALA A 476 -13.81 13.68 4.25
N HIS A 477 -13.35 14.65 3.48
CA HIS A 477 -14.00 15.10 2.26
C HIS A 477 -13.56 14.25 1.07
N GLU A 478 -14.36 14.25 0.00
CA GLU A 478 -14.21 13.38 -1.17
C GLU A 478 -12.82 13.44 -1.81
N SER A 479 -12.25 14.64 -1.97
CA SER A 479 -10.90 14.80 -2.54
C SER A 479 -9.82 14.06 -1.75
N VAL A 480 -9.92 14.03 -0.42
CA VAL A 480 -8.96 13.34 0.46
C VAL A 480 -9.16 11.84 0.41
N LEU A 481 -10.42 11.39 0.43
CA LEU A 481 -10.75 9.97 0.32
C LEU A 481 -10.28 9.40 -1.01
N ALA A 482 -10.44 10.14 -2.10
CA ALA A 482 -9.97 9.76 -3.44
C ALA A 482 -8.46 9.58 -3.50
N VAL A 483 -7.68 10.49 -2.90
CA VAL A 483 -6.21 10.40 -2.87
C VAL A 483 -5.74 9.21 -2.04
N LEU A 484 -6.32 8.99 -0.85
CA LEU A 484 -5.96 7.86 0.02
C LEU A 484 -6.37 6.51 -0.58
N TYR A 485 -7.55 6.45 -1.20
CA TYR A 485 -7.99 5.29 -1.97
C TYR A 485 -7.05 5.04 -3.14
N GLY A 486 -6.65 6.09 -3.86
CA GLY A 486 -5.70 6.01 -4.96
C GLY A 486 -4.36 5.39 -4.55
N TYR A 487 -3.85 5.72 -3.36
CA TYR A 487 -2.68 5.04 -2.79
C TYR A 487 -2.95 3.56 -2.52
N LEU A 488 -3.98 3.26 -1.73
CA LEU A 488 -4.25 1.89 -1.27
C LEU A 488 -4.65 0.94 -2.40
N MET A 489 -5.31 1.45 -3.43
CA MET A 489 -5.75 0.68 -4.60
C MET A 489 -4.82 0.84 -5.81
N ALA A 490 -3.69 1.54 -5.65
CA ALA A 490 -2.70 1.78 -6.70
C ALA A 490 -3.32 2.33 -8.01
N CYS A 491 -4.24 3.28 -7.89
CA CYS A 491 -4.91 3.92 -9.02
C CYS A 491 -3.98 4.87 -9.78
N SER A 492 -4.30 5.14 -11.05
CA SER A 492 -3.58 6.15 -11.82
C SER A 492 -3.98 7.57 -11.38
N CYS A 493 -3.13 8.55 -11.67
CA CYS A 493 -3.46 9.97 -11.41
C CYS A 493 -4.72 10.43 -12.17
N TYR A 494 -5.04 9.80 -13.30
CA TYR A 494 -6.20 10.16 -14.12
C TYR A 494 -7.52 9.65 -13.51
N ASP A 495 -7.47 8.57 -12.73
CA ASP A 495 -8.66 7.96 -12.13
C ASP A 495 -9.05 8.66 -10.82
N ILE A 496 -8.06 9.18 -10.08
CA ILE A 496 -8.26 9.77 -8.74
C ILE A 496 -9.36 10.85 -8.71
N PRO A 497 -9.36 11.87 -9.60
CA PRO A 497 -10.36 12.94 -9.55
C PRO A 497 -11.80 12.48 -9.85
N SER A 498 -11.96 11.30 -10.45
CA SER A 498 -13.26 10.71 -10.79
C SER A 498 -13.79 9.71 -9.75
N LEU A 499 -13.04 9.48 -8.66
CA LEU A 499 -13.47 8.55 -7.61
C LEU A 499 -14.57 9.19 -6.76
N GLU A 500 -15.68 8.47 -6.64
CA GLU A 500 -16.86 8.94 -5.89
C GLU A 500 -17.02 8.21 -4.56
N PHE A 501 -17.30 9.01 -3.52
CA PHE A 501 -17.55 8.56 -2.15
C PHE A 501 -18.88 9.12 -1.66
N PRO A 502 -20.02 8.52 -2.09
CA PRO A 502 -21.33 8.96 -1.66
C PRO A 502 -21.55 8.65 -0.18
N ARG A 503 -22.40 9.42 0.50
CA ARG A 503 -22.59 9.34 1.95
C ARG A 503 -23.37 8.10 2.39
N ASN A 504 -24.09 7.46 1.48
CA ASN A 504 -24.83 6.22 1.74
C ASN A 504 -23.92 4.97 1.75
N GLU A 505 -22.61 5.13 1.58
CA GLU A 505 -21.67 4.02 1.51
C GLU A 505 -20.43 4.24 2.39
N ILE A 506 -19.94 3.15 2.97
CA ILE A 506 -18.63 3.09 3.62
C ILE A 506 -17.75 2.18 2.77
N VAL A 507 -16.59 2.67 2.35
CA VAL A 507 -15.63 1.85 1.60
C VAL A 507 -14.67 1.19 2.58
N GLU A 508 -14.60 -0.13 2.58
CA GLU A 508 -13.63 -0.91 3.34
C GLU A 508 -12.50 -1.35 2.39
N ILE A 509 -11.26 -1.22 2.85
CA ILE A 509 -10.08 -1.77 2.23
C ILE A 509 -9.47 -2.78 3.17
N SER A 510 -9.41 -4.02 2.72
CA SER A 510 -8.75 -5.12 3.40
C SER A 510 -7.37 -5.38 2.78
N TYR A 511 -6.37 -5.58 3.64
CA TYR A 511 -5.02 -5.91 3.22
C TYR A 511 -4.88 -7.42 3.03
N THR A 512 -4.33 -7.84 1.90
CA THR A 512 -3.81 -9.20 1.76
C THR A 512 -2.34 -9.14 1.35
N PRO A 513 -1.55 -10.22 1.54
CA PRO A 513 -0.13 -10.21 1.19
C PRO A 513 0.17 -9.96 -0.28
N TYR A 514 -0.78 -10.23 -1.17
CA TYR A 514 -0.57 -10.11 -2.61
C TYR A 514 -1.22 -8.85 -3.18
N GLU A 515 -2.40 -8.47 -2.69
CA GLU A 515 -3.19 -7.36 -3.22
C GLU A 515 -4.13 -6.78 -2.15
N ASN A 516 -4.53 -5.53 -2.27
CA ASN A 516 -5.64 -5.00 -1.47
C ASN A 516 -6.98 -5.31 -2.12
N LYS A 517 -8.02 -5.43 -1.29
CA LYS A 517 -9.40 -5.61 -1.74
C LYS A 517 -10.32 -4.53 -1.20
N ALA A 518 -11.13 -3.94 -2.08
CA ALA A 518 -12.13 -2.93 -1.75
C ALA A 518 -13.54 -3.53 -1.73
N THR A 519 -14.29 -3.23 -0.67
CA THR A 519 -15.69 -3.62 -0.46
C THR A 519 -16.52 -2.38 -0.11
N ARG A 520 -17.74 -2.26 -0.65
CA ARG A 520 -18.66 -1.15 -0.35
C ARG A 520 -19.75 -1.63 0.60
N ILE A 521 -19.87 -0.99 1.76
CA ILE A 521 -20.84 -1.30 2.80
C ILE A 521 -21.95 -0.26 2.71
N GLN A 522 -23.15 -0.71 2.32
CA GLN A 522 -24.33 0.15 2.20
C GLN A 522 -24.86 0.59 3.58
N MET A 523 -25.30 1.84 3.63
CA MET A 523 -26.00 2.46 4.76
C MET A 523 -27.48 2.66 4.40
N GLU A 524 -28.35 1.89 5.04
CA GLU A 524 -29.80 1.98 4.83
C GLU A 524 -30.35 3.32 5.33
N GLY A 525 -31.24 3.93 4.54
CA GLY A 525 -31.93 5.17 4.90
C GLY A 525 -31.01 6.39 5.01
N VAL A 526 -29.94 6.43 4.20
CA VAL A 526 -29.06 7.58 4.02
C VAL A 526 -29.04 7.91 2.53
N ASP A 527 -29.28 9.18 2.20
CA ASP A 527 -29.16 9.65 0.82
C ASP A 527 -27.68 9.80 0.42
N PRO A 528 -27.33 9.58 -0.86
CA PRO A 528 -25.99 9.80 -1.39
C PRO A 528 -25.35 11.16 -1.02
#